data_AF-A0A4S0IHE3-F1
#
_entry.id   AF-A0A4S0IHE3-F1
#
_cell.length_a   1.000
_cell.length_b   1.000
_cell.length_c   1.000
_cell.angle_alpha   90.00
_cell.angle_beta   90.00
_cell.angle_gamma   90.00
#
_symmetry.space_group_name_H-M   'P 1'
#
loop_
_entity.id
_entity.type
_entity.pdbx_description
1 polymer ?
#
loop_
_entity_poly.entity_id
_entity_poly.type
_entity_poly.pdbx_seq_one_letter_code
_entity_poly.pdbx_strand_id
1 'polypeptide(L)'
;VHKDGKTQMELAESVDRKDAKTWTVKLRRGVTFHDGKDLTADDVVFSLKRHLDKAVGSKVAKIAAQMTGFKAVDKSTVEITLADPNADLPTILALHHFMIVQNGTTDFSKGN
;
A
#
# COMPACT_ATOMS: atom_id res chain seq x y z
N VAL A 1 8.23 -11.02 2.73
CA VAL A 1 7.95 -12.15 3.67
C VAL A 1 9.27 -12.56 4.29
N HIS A 2 9.37 -12.56 5.62
CA HIS A 2 10.60 -12.97 6.29
C HIS A 2 10.77 -14.51 6.25
N LYS A 3 11.97 -15.02 6.57
CA LYS A 3 12.34 -16.45 6.47
C LYS A 3 11.41 -17.40 7.25
N ASP A 4 10.56 -16.88 8.13
CA ASP A 4 9.58 -17.62 8.93
C ASP A 4 8.14 -17.55 8.38
N GLY A 5 7.93 -16.98 7.18
CA GLY A 5 6.61 -16.89 6.54
C GLY A 5 5.70 -15.81 7.13
N LYS A 6 6.16 -15.02 8.11
CA LYS A 6 5.36 -13.97 8.73
C LYS A 6 5.41 -12.66 7.95
N THR A 7 4.26 -12.00 7.87
CA THR A 7 4.12 -10.64 7.36
C THR A 7 4.90 -9.69 8.27
N GLN A 8 5.89 -8.99 7.71
CA GLN A 8 6.65 -7.97 8.43
C GLN A 8 6.17 -6.58 8.05
N MET A 9 6.05 -5.73 9.05
CA MET A 9 5.74 -4.32 8.88
C MET A 9 7.02 -3.57 8.53
N GLU A 10 7.29 -3.40 7.24
CA GLU A 10 8.44 -2.64 6.75
C GLU A 10 8.15 -1.14 6.83
N LEU A 11 7.33 -0.62 5.91
CA LEU A 11 6.95 0.79 5.86
C LEU A 11 5.83 1.16 6.85
N ALA A 12 5.04 0.18 7.26
CA ALA A 12 3.99 0.35 8.25
C ALA A 12 4.56 0.25 9.68
N GLU A 13 4.01 1.05 10.59
CA GLU A 13 4.18 0.94 12.03
C GLU A 13 3.09 0.04 12.62
N SER A 14 1.83 0.21 12.21
CA SER A 14 0.71 -0.66 12.58
C SER A 14 -0.27 -0.86 11.44
N VAL A 15 -0.99 -1.98 11.47
CA VAL A 15 -2.13 -2.26 10.58
C VAL A 15 -3.27 -2.78 11.45
N ASP A 16 -4.25 -1.91 11.65
CA ASP A 16 -5.42 -2.15 12.49
C ASP A 16 -6.65 -2.38 11.60
N ARG A 17 -7.64 -3.14 12.10
CA ARG A 17 -8.89 -3.42 11.38
C ARG A 17 -10.10 -3.22 12.29
N LYS A 18 -11.19 -2.71 11.73
CA LYS A 18 -12.48 -2.58 12.45
C LYS A 18 -13.33 -3.85 12.31
N ASP A 19 -13.56 -4.27 11.08
CA ASP A 19 -14.49 -5.35 10.69
C ASP A 19 -13.90 -6.25 9.59
N ALA A 20 -12.56 -6.25 9.47
CA ALA A 20 -11.80 -6.84 8.36
C ALA A 20 -12.18 -6.31 6.97
N LYS A 21 -13.02 -5.28 6.88
CA LYS A 21 -13.39 -4.57 5.65
C LYS A 21 -12.76 -3.17 5.61
N THR A 22 -12.72 -2.48 6.74
CA THR A 22 -11.99 -1.22 6.90
C THR A 22 -10.70 -1.45 7.68
N TRP A 23 -9.59 -1.04 7.06
CA TRP A 23 -8.23 -1.20 7.56
C TRP A 23 -7.55 0.14 7.68
N THR A 24 -6.88 0.38 8.80
CA THR A 24 -6.08 1.58 9.05
C THR A 24 -4.62 1.19 9.13
N VAL A 25 -3.82 1.73 8.22
CA VAL A 25 -2.37 1.53 8.14
C VAL A 25 -1.68 2.80 8.62
N LYS A 26 -0.91 2.71 9.70
CA LYS A 26 -0.02 3.79 10.15
C LYS A 26 1.36 3.55 9.57
N LEU A 27 1.96 4.58 8.99
CA LEU A 27 3.29 4.57 8.38
C LEU A 27 4.35 4.94 9.42
N ARG A 28 5.52 4.32 9.33
CA ARG A 28 6.68 4.69 10.14
C ARG A 28 7.10 6.13 9.80
N ARG A 29 7.43 6.90 10.83
CA ARG A 29 7.94 8.28 10.67
C ARG A 29 9.41 8.28 10.24
N GLY A 30 9.80 9.29 9.46
CA GLY A 30 11.18 9.50 9.04
C GLY A 30 11.67 8.53 7.96
N VAL A 31 10.75 7.82 7.29
CA VAL A 31 11.09 7.01 6.12
C VAL A 31 11.17 7.92 4.91
N THR A 32 12.26 7.81 4.15
CA THR A 32 12.48 8.55 2.91
C THR A 32 12.68 7.60 1.75
N PHE A 33 12.31 8.06 0.56
CA PHE A 33 12.70 7.47 -0.72
C PHE A 33 14.21 7.67 -0.99
N HIS A 34 14.77 7.03 -2.02
CA HIS A 34 16.21 7.11 -2.29
C HIS A 34 16.66 8.52 -2.71
N ASP A 35 15.76 9.37 -3.19
CA ASP A 35 16.03 10.78 -3.48
C ASP A 35 15.91 11.71 -2.27
N GLY A 36 15.57 11.17 -1.09
CA GLY A 36 15.40 11.91 0.16
C GLY A 36 14.01 12.48 0.38
N LYS A 37 13.04 12.30 -0.52
CA LYS A 37 11.66 12.70 -0.29
C LYS A 37 11.04 11.85 0.82
N ASP A 38 10.30 12.49 1.73
CA ASP A 38 9.54 11.77 2.76
C ASP A 38 8.47 10.85 2.16
N LEU A 39 8.34 9.65 2.71
CA LEU A 39 7.23 8.75 2.44
C LEU A 39 5.95 9.29 3.12
N THR A 40 4.87 9.40 2.35
CA THR A 40 3.57 9.84 2.84
C THR A 40 2.44 8.87 2.50
N ALA A 41 1.30 9.05 3.17
CA ALA A 41 0.06 8.34 2.89
C ALA A 41 -0.40 8.50 1.43
N ASP A 42 -0.11 9.64 0.79
CA ASP A 42 -0.47 9.88 -0.61
C ASP A 42 0.32 8.99 -1.57
N ASP A 43 1.60 8.72 -1.27
CA ASP A 43 2.42 7.79 -2.06
C ASP A 43 1.87 6.35 -1.97
N VAL A 44 1.38 5.97 -0.79
CA VAL A 44 0.72 4.67 -0.59
C VAL A 44 -0.59 4.58 -1.36
N VAL A 45 -1.46 5.59 -1.23
CA VAL A 45 -2.73 5.65 -1.96
C VAL A 45 -2.51 5.62 -3.47
N PHE A 46 -1.54 6.37 -3.97
CA PHE A 46 -1.15 6.35 -5.38
C PHE A 46 -0.72 4.95 -5.82
N SER A 47 0.18 4.33 -5.07
CA SER A 47 0.72 3.00 -5.37
C SER A 47 -0.37 1.93 -5.44
N LEU A 48 -1.32 1.95 -4.51
CA LEU A 48 -2.44 1.00 -4.50
C LEU A 48 -3.42 1.25 -5.67
N LYS A 49 -3.78 2.52 -5.92
CA LYS A 49 -4.66 2.89 -7.04
C LYS A 49 -4.06 2.53 -8.40
N ARG A 50 -2.74 2.61 -8.54
CA ARG A 50 -2.03 2.25 -9.78
C ARG A 50 -2.32 0.81 -10.22
N HIS A 51 -2.60 -0.11 -9.29
CA HIS A 51 -2.98 -1.49 -9.65
C HIS A 51 -4.40 -1.61 -10.23
N LEU A 52 -5.27 -0.63 -10.00
CA LEU A 52 -6.64 -0.58 -10.50
C LEU A 52 -6.74 0.09 -11.88
N ASP A 53 -5.72 0.84 -12.28
CA ASP A 53 -5.65 1.44 -13.60
C ASP A 53 -5.39 0.35 -14.66
N LYS A 54 -6.33 0.22 -15.61
CA LYS A 54 -6.22 -0.74 -16.71
C LYS A 54 -5.04 -0.43 -17.63
N ALA A 55 -4.67 0.83 -17.80
CA ALA A 55 -3.55 1.25 -18.64
C ALA A 55 -2.20 0.77 -18.08
N VAL A 56 -2.11 0.58 -16.76
CA VAL A 56 -0.91 0.05 -16.10
C VAL A 56 -0.70 -1.44 -16.40
N GLY A 57 -1.77 -2.19 -16.73
CA GLY A 57 -1.66 -3.62 -17.04
C GLY A 57 -1.19 -4.49 -15.86
N SER A 58 -1.55 -4.11 -14.64
CA SER A 58 -1.09 -4.78 -13.41
C SER A 58 -1.47 -6.27 -13.35
N LYS A 59 -0.50 -7.15 -13.13
CA LYS A 59 -0.71 -8.59 -12.94
C LYS A 59 -1.57 -8.95 -11.72
N VAL A 60 -1.60 -8.06 -10.73
CA VAL A 60 -2.38 -8.23 -9.49
C VAL A 60 -3.65 -7.37 -9.48
N ALA A 61 -4.07 -6.82 -10.62
CA ALA A 61 -5.27 -5.97 -10.71
C ALA A 61 -6.52 -6.65 -10.12
N LYS A 62 -6.69 -7.97 -10.35
CA LYS A 62 -7.80 -8.74 -9.77
C LYS A 62 -7.74 -8.82 -8.24
N ILE A 63 -6.55 -8.90 -7.66
CA ILE A 63 -6.35 -8.90 -6.21
C ILE A 63 -6.62 -7.50 -5.67
N ALA A 64 -6.10 -6.46 -6.33
CA ALA A 64 -6.33 -5.07 -5.94
C ALA A 64 -7.81 -4.65 -6.08
N ALA A 65 -8.58 -5.25 -6.99
CA ALA A 65 -9.99 -4.93 -7.23
C ALA A 65 -10.90 -5.10 -6.00
N GLN A 66 -10.47 -5.89 -5.01
CA GLN A 66 -11.18 -6.01 -3.73
C GLN A 66 -11.08 -4.73 -2.89
N MET A 67 -10.08 -3.87 -3.13
CA MET A 67 -9.86 -2.61 -2.44
C MET A 67 -10.66 -1.51 -3.16
N THR A 68 -11.79 -1.12 -2.59
CA THR A 68 -12.76 -0.21 -3.21
C THR A 68 -12.62 1.23 -2.75
N GLY A 69 -11.91 1.47 -1.65
CA GLY A 69 -11.67 2.81 -1.11
C GLY A 69 -10.26 2.97 -0.58
N PHE A 70 -9.68 4.14 -0.84
CA PHE A 70 -8.37 4.54 -0.32
C PHE A 70 -8.46 6.00 0.13
N LYS A 71 -8.08 6.26 1.38
CA LYS A 71 -8.11 7.58 1.98
C LYS A 71 -6.82 7.82 2.75
N ALA A 72 -6.08 8.87 2.38
CA ALA A 72 -5.05 9.43 3.25
C ALA A 72 -5.78 10.21 4.36
N VAL A 73 -5.80 9.66 5.58
CA VAL A 73 -6.43 10.31 6.74
C VAL A 73 -5.56 11.46 7.21
N ASP A 74 -4.25 11.24 7.22
CA ASP A 74 -3.20 12.24 7.45
C ASP A 74 -1.92 11.81 6.71
N LYS A 75 -0.82 12.57 6.84
CA LYS A 75 0.47 12.29 6.17
C LYS A 75 1.03 10.88 6.43
N SER A 76 0.70 10.28 7.56
CA SER A 76 1.23 8.99 8.02
C SER A 76 0.13 7.94 8.24
N THR A 77 -1.11 8.21 7.89
CA THR A 77 -2.23 7.28 8.13
C THR A 77 -3.04 7.09 6.86
N VAL A 78 -3.17 5.82 6.45
CA VAL A 78 -3.95 5.41 5.29
C VAL A 78 -5.12 4.54 5.76
N GLU A 79 -6.32 4.84 5.28
CA GLU A 79 -7.48 3.97 5.42
C GLU A 79 -7.78 3.28 4.09
N ILE A 80 -7.94 1.95 4.15
CA ILE A 80 -8.28 1.09 3.02
C ILE A 80 -9.62 0.45 3.31
N THR A 81 -10.57 0.59 2.38
CA THR A 81 -11.87 -0.07 2.43
C THR A 81 -11.92 -1.17 1.39
N LEU A 82 -12.40 -2.35 1.79
CA LEU A 82 -12.59 -3.50 0.92
C LEU A 82 -14.06 -3.64 0.48
N ALA A 83 -14.31 -4.33 -0.63
CA ALA A 83 -15.65 -4.72 -1.07
C ALA A 83 -16.30 -5.68 -0.04
N ASP A 84 -15.54 -6.68 0.37
CA ASP A 84 -15.92 -7.72 1.32
C ASP A 84 -14.84 -7.86 2.41
N PRO A 85 -15.21 -8.31 3.64
CA PRO A 85 -14.24 -8.55 4.69
C PRO A 85 -13.17 -9.56 4.26
N ASN A 86 -11.90 -9.20 4.39
CA ASN A 86 -10.78 -10.09 4.11
C ASN A 86 -9.66 -9.90 5.14
N ALA A 87 -9.43 -10.92 5.95
CA ALA A 87 -8.38 -10.94 6.97
C ALA A 87 -6.95 -10.96 6.40
N ASP A 88 -6.79 -11.37 5.14
CA ASP A 88 -5.49 -11.56 4.50
C ASP A 88 -4.91 -10.26 3.91
N LEU A 89 -5.58 -9.12 4.08
CA LEU A 89 -5.11 -7.84 3.54
C LEU A 89 -3.64 -7.54 3.89
N PRO A 90 -3.16 -7.72 5.16
CA PRO A 90 -1.76 -7.49 5.47
C PRO A 90 -0.79 -8.39 4.68
N THR A 91 -1.17 -9.64 4.43
CA THR A 91 -0.38 -10.58 3.63
C THR A 91 -0.36 -10.18 2.17
N ILE A 92 -1.49 -9.72 1.64
CA ILE A 92 -1.61 -9.19 0.27
C ILE A 92 -0.70 -7.98 0.09
N LEU A 93 -0.73 -7.02 1.02
CA LEU A 93 0.11 -5.83 0.99
C LEU A 93 1.62 -6.15 1.09
N ALA A 94 1.99 -7.30 1.65
CA ALA A 94 3.38 -7.75 1.72
C ALA A 94 3.87 -8.48 0.46
N LEU A 95 3.03 -8.66 -0.56
CA LEU A 95 3.49 -9.17 -1.85
C LEU A 95 4.34 -8.11 -2.56
N HIS A 96 5.42 -8.55 -3.21
CA HIS A 96 6.36 -7.66 -3.92
C HIS A 96 5.69 -6.75 -4.98
N HIS A 97 4.50 -7.10 -5.46
CA HIS A 97 3.75 -6.25 -6.40
C HIS A 97 3.27 -4.94 -5.76
N PHE A 98 2.99 -4.93 -4.45
CA PHE A 98 2.44 -3.79 -3.70
C PHE A 98 3.53 -2.91 -3.06
N MET A 99 4.76 -2.94 -3.58
CA MET A 99 5.79 -1.99 -3.19
C MET A 99 5.33 -0.55 -3.43
N ILE A 100 5.69 0.33 -2.50
CA ILE A 100 5.27 1.74 -2.54
C ILE A 100 6.25 2.52 -3.42
N VAL A 101 5.69 3.29 -4.34
CA VAL A 101 6.41 4.20 -5.22
C VAL A 101 5.96 5.63 -4.92
N GLN A 102 6.79 6.60 -5.29
CA GLN A 102 6.42 7.99 -5.11
C GLN A 102 5.14 8.34 -5.89
N ASN A 103 4.32 9.21 -5.30
CA ASN A 103 3.14 9.75 -5.96
C ASN A 103 3.54 10.47 -7.25
N GLY A 104 2.92 10.08 -8.37
CA GLY A 104 3.21 10.62 -9.70
C GLY A 104 4.27 9.87 -10.49
N THR A 105 4.84 8.78 -9.96
CA THR A 105 5.80 7.95 -10.72
C THR A 105 5.13 7.35 -11.96
N THR A 106 5.61 7.76 -13.14
CA THR A 106 5.21 7.23 -14.46
C THR A 106 6.40 6.64 -15.23
N ASP A 107 7.63 6.96 -14.81
CA ASP A 107 8.89 6.47 -15.38
C ASP A 107 9.60 5.57 -14.35
N PHE A 108 9.77 4.30 -14.69
CA PHE A 108 10.41 3.29 -13.84
C PHE A 108 11.88 3.04 -14.20
N SER A 109 12.47 3.87 -15.07
CA SER A 109 13.90 3.80 -15.40
C SER A 109 14.80 4.45 -14.35
N LYS A 110 14.22 5.20 -13.40
CA LYS A 110 14.90 5.83 -12.28
C LYS A 110 14.57 5.08 -10.98
N GLY A 111 15.56 4.94 -10.10
CA GLY A 111 15.36 4.39 -8.76
C GLY A 111 14.43 5.29 -7.94
N ASN A 112 13.60 4.68 -7.09
CA ASN A 112 12.61 5.37 -6.24
C ASN A 112 13.24 6.03 -5.02
#